data_AF-A0A1I7J9J1-F1
#
_entry.id   AF-A0A1I7J9J1-F1
#
_cell.length_a   1.000
_cell.length_b   1.000
_cell.length_c   1.000
_cell.angle_alpha   90.00
_cell.angle_beta   90.00
_cell.angle_gamma   90.00
#
_symmetry.space_group_name_H-M   'P 1'
#
loop_
_entity.id
_entity.type
_entity.pdbx_description
1 polymer ?
#
loop_
_entity_poly.entity_id
_entity_poly.type
_entity_poly.pdbx_seq_one_letter_code
_entity_poly.pdbx_strand_id
1 'polypeptide(L)'
;MTGVCSEIALGSSLQIILFVAPILIFISLFFTPMSIIFNEFELIALIASILIANKISHDGESNWLEGATLLAVYLIIAAAFFIV
;
A
#
# COMPACT_ATOMS: atom_id res chain seq x y z
N MET A 1 11.49 -8.91 17.62
CA MET A 1 11.14 -7.47 17.79
C MET A 1 10.68 -6.81 16.47
N THR A 2 10.70 -7.53 15.35
CA THR A 2 10.26 -7.10 14.00
C THR A 2 8.75 -7.18 13.78
N GLY A 3 8.05 -8.12 14.45
CA GLY A 3 6.61 -8.34 14.25
C GLY A 3 5.71 -7.15 14.56
N VAL A 4 5.99 -6.41 15.64
CA VAL A 4 5.15 -5.27 16.07
C VAL A 4 5.13 -4.14 15.03
N CYS A 5 6.27 -3.82 14.42
CA CYS A 5 6.34 -2.77 13.40
C CYS A 5 5.58 -3.18 12.13
N SER A 6 5.68 -4.45 11.73
CA SER A 6 4.95 -5.00 10.59
C SER A 6 3.44 -5.00 10.85
N GLU A 7 3.02 -5.38 12.06
CA GLU A 7 1.62 -5.36 12.48
C GLU A 7 1.04 -3.93 12.50
N ILE A 8 1.80 -2.94 12.98
CA ILE A 8 1.39 -1.53 12.94
C ILE A 8 1.24 -1.06 11.47
N ALA A 9 2.19 -1.39 10.60
CA ALA A 9 2.14 -0.99 9.19
C ALA A 9 0.95 -1.62 8.44
N LEU A 10 0.73 -2.92 8.62
CA LEU A 10 -0.41 -3.65 8.05
C LEU A 10 -1.74 -3.14 8.63
N GLY A 11 -1.82 -2.98 9.95
CA GLY A 11 -2.98 -2.45 10.63
C GLY A 11 -3.36 -1.05 10.15
N SER A 12 -2.38 -0.16 9.99
CA SER A 12 -2.60 1.18 9.43
C SER A 12 -3.12 1.13 8.00
N SER A 13 -2.59 0.22 7.16
CA SER A 13 -3.03 0.08 5.76
C SER A 13 -4.47 -0.43 5.66
N LEU A 14 -4.83 -1.40 6.52
CA LEU A 14 -6.21 -1.91 6.62
C LEU A 14 -7.18 -0.84 7.13
N GLN A 15 -6.77 -0.02 8.10
CA GLN A 15 -7.60 1.10 8.56
C GLN A 15 -7.86 2.12 7.44
N ILE A 16 -6.87 2.37 6.58
CA ILE A 16 -7.04 3.28 5.44
C ILE A 16 -8.13 2.75 4.51
N ILE A 17 -8.08 1.47 4.11
CA ILE A 17 -9.06 0.93 3.15
C ILE A 17 -10.44 0.67 3.76
N LEU A 18 -10.50 0.19 5.01
CA LEU A 18 -11.77 -0.22 5.65
C LEU A 18 -12.52 0.91 6.33
N PHE A 19 -11.82 1.98 6.73
CA PHE A 19 -12.42 3.06 7.50
C PHE A 19 -12.23 4.42 6.84
N VAL A 20 -10.99 4.79 6.52
CA VAL A 20 -10.70 6.13 5.96
C VAL A 20 -11.35 6.30 4.59
N ALA A 21 -11.17 5.35 3.67
CA ALA A 21 -11.71 5.45 2.32
C ALA A 21 -13.25 5.54 2.27
N PRO A 22 -14.02 4.68 2.99
CA PRO A 22 -15.47 4.81 3.07
C PRO A 22 -15.93 6.14 3.65
N ILE A 23 -15.27 6.62 4.71
CA ILE A 23 -15.61 7.93 5.31
C ILE A 23 -15.38 9.06 4.32
N LEU A 24 -14.28 9.02 3.56
CA LEU A 24 -14.03 10.00 2.50
C LEU A 24 -15.12 9.98 1.43
N ILE A 25 -15.62 8.80 1.02
CA ILE A 25 -16.76 8.71 0.09
C ILE A 25 -18.00 9.38 0.69
N PHE A 26 -18.35 9.06 1.94
CA PHE A 26 -19.53 9.65 2.59
C PHE A 26 -19.41 11.17 2.74
N ILE A 27 -18.23 11.69 3.10
CA ILE A 27 -17.97 13.13 3.20
C ILE A 27 -18.04 13.78 1.82
N SER A 28 -17.52 13.12 0.78
CA SER A 28 -17.51 13.63 -0.59
C SER A 28 -18.92 13.90 -1.15
N LEU A 29 -19.94 13.20 -0.63
CA LEU A 29 -21.34 13.40 -1.03
C LEU A 29 -21.85 14.81 -0.72
N PHE A 30 -21.28 15.50 0.27
CA PHE A 30 -21.63 16.88 0.62
C PHE A 30 -20.91 17.93 -0.23
N PHE A 31 -19.89 17.53 -0.97
CA PHE A 31 -19.09 18.41 -1.83
C PHE A 31 -19.18 17.90 -3.28
N THR A 32 -18.12 17.24 -3.75
CA THR A 32 -18.05 16.59 -5.06
C THR A 32 -17.94 15.08 -4.86
N PRO A 33 -18.87 14.28 -5.41
CA PRO A 33 -18.87 12.85 -5.19
C PRO A 33 -17.58 12.21 -5.69
N MET A 34 -16.82 11.61 -4.76
CA MET A 34 -15.61 10.84 -5.02
C MET A 34 -15.99 9.36 -5.14
N SER A 35 -15.43 8.68 -6.13
CA SER A 35 -15.56 7.23 -6.28
C SER A 35 -14.18 6.58 -6.15
N ILE A 36 -14.13 5.39 -5.54
CA ILE A 36 -12.91 4.58 -5.48
C ILE A 36 -12.90 3.70 -6.72
N ILE A 37 -12.55 4.30 -7.86
CA ILE A 37 -12.34 3.60 -9.12
C ILE A 37 -10.85 3.69 -9.41
N PHE A 38 -10.15 2.58 -9.24
CA PHE A 38 -8.75 2.47 -9.59
C PHE A 38 -8.59 2.19 -11.08
N ASN A 39 -7.58 2.78 -11.71
CA ASN A 39 -7.18 2.41 -13.05
C ASN A 39 -6.57 0.99 -13.06
N GLU A 40 -6.57 0.31 -14.21
CA GLU A 40 -5.98 -1.03 -14.36
C GLU A 40 -4.53 -1.06 -13.88
N PHE A 41 -3.75 -0.03 -14.22
CA PHE A 41 -2.37 0.12 -13.77
C PHE A 41 -2.24 0.23 -12.25
N GLU A 42 -3.08 1.03 -11.61
CA GLU A 42 -3.08 1.24 -10.16
C GLU A 42 -3.40 -0.06 -9.42
N LEU A 43 -4.38 -0.82 -9.93
CA LEU A 43 -4.79 -2.08 -9.35
C LEU A 43 -3.67 -3.12 -9.46
N ILE A 44 -3.02 -3.23 -10.62
CA ILE A 44 -1.89 -4.15 -10.82
C ILE A 44 -0.72 -3.78 -9.91
N ALA A 45 -0.36 -2.49 -9.84
CA ALA A 45 0.73 -2.01 -8.99
C ALA A 45 0.44 -2.28 -7.50
N LEU A 46 -0.80 -2.09 -7.05
CA LEU A 46 -1.21 -2.37 -5.68
C LEU A 46 -1.12 -3.86 -5.34
N ILE A 47 -1.63 -4.74 -6.21
CA ILE A 47 -1.54 -6.20 -6.02
C ILE A 47 -0.08 -6.66 -6.01
N ALA A 48 0.73 -6.17 -6.95
CA ALA A 48 2.16 -6.49 -7.01
C ALA A 48 2.89 -6.04 -5.73
N SER A 49 2.59 -4.85 -5.23
CA SER A 49 3.18 -4.33 -3.98
C SER A 49 2.88 -5.22 -2.79
N ILE A 50 1.62 -5.66 -2.64
CA ILE A 50 1.20 -6.54 -1.55
C ILE A 50 1.90 -7.90 -1.65
N LEU A 51 1.99 -8.49 -2.86
CA LEU A 51 2.66 -9.77 -3.06
C LEU A 51 4.15 -9.70 -2.73
N ILE A 52 4.84 -8.66 -3.20
CA ILE A 52 6.27 -8.47 -2.93
C ILE A 52 6.52 -8.23 -1.44
N ALA A 53 5.74 -7.34 -0.81
CA ALA A 53 5.87 -7.05 0.61
C ALA A 53 5.63 -8.29 1.49
N ASN A 54 4.60 -9.09 1.18
CA ASN A 54 4.32 -10.34 1.87
C ASN A 54 5.41 -11.38 1.67
N LYS A 55 5.97 -11.50 0.46
CA LYS A 55 7.05 -12.44 0.17
C LYS A 55 8.33 -12.11 0.93
N ILE A 56 8.70 -10.83 0.97
CA ILE A 56 9.92 -10.38 1.65
C ILE A 56 9.76 -10.45 3.17
N SER A 57 8.56 -10.21 3.70
CA SER A 57 8.31 -10.17 5.15
C SER A 57 7.89 -11.52 5.75
N HIS A 58 7.90 -12.61 4.97
CA HIS A 58 7.31 -13.89 5.36
C HIS A 58 8.08 -14.60 6.49
N ASP A 59 9.42 -14.48 6.50
CA ASP A 59 10.26 -15.31 7.36
C ASP A 59 10.45 -14.72 8.79
N GLY A 60 9.74 -13.65 9.13
CA GLY A 60 9.64 -13.07 10.48
C GLY A 60 10.89 -12.32 10.96
N GLU A 61 12.04 -12.58 10.35
CA GLU A 61 13.26 -11.79 10.50
C GLU A 61 13.25 -10.61 9.53
N SER A 62 14.01 -9.54 9.82
CA SER A 62 14.14 -8.40 8.91
C SER A 62 15.60 -8.02 8.76
N ASN A 63 16.08 -8.01 7.52
CA ASN A 63 17.45 -7.65 7.19
C ASN A 63 17.52 -6.28 6.48
N TRP A 64 18.67 -5.61 6.57
CA TRP A 64 18.87 -4.32 5.90
C TRP A 64 18.70 -4.42 4.37
N LEU A 65 19.11 -5.55 3.76
CA LEU A 65 18.94 -5.78 2.33
C LEU A 65 17.46 -5.94 1.92
N GLU A 66 16.64 -6.56 2.78
CA GLU A 66 15.21 -6.72 2.54
C GLU A 66 14.51 -5.36 2.58
N GLY A 67 14.87 -4.53 3.57
CA GLY A 67 14.41 -3.13 3.62
C GLY A 67 14.83 -2.32 2.41
N ALA A 68 16.09 -2.44 1.97
CA ALA A 68 16.58 -1.79 0.75
C ALA A 68 15.83 -2.26 -0.50
N THR A 69 15.48 -3.55 -0.58
CA THR A 69 14.70 -4.12 -1.69
C THR A 69 13.28 -3.56 -1.71
N LEU A 70 12.62 -3.45 -0.55
CA LEU A 70 11.28 -2.84 -0.45
C LEU A 70 11.30 -1.35 -0.87
N LEU A 71 12.33 -0.61 -0.47
CA LEU A 71 12.52 0.78 -0.91
C LEU A 71 12.77 0.89 -2.42
N ALA A 72 13.58 -0.01 -2.99
CA ALA A 72 13.84 -0.04 -4.43
C ALA A 72 12.56 -0.32 -5.22
N VAL A 73 11.74 -1.29 -4.78
CA VAL A 73 10.44 -1.60 -5.39
C VAL A 73 9.51 -0.39 -5.33
N TYR A 74 9.44 0.29 -4.18
CA TYR A 74 8.66 1.52 -4.04
C TYR A 74 9.10 2.60 -5.04
N LEU A 75 10.40 2.83 -5.20
CA LEU A 75 10.94 3.80 -6.15
C LEU A 75 10.63 3.44 -7.61
N ILE A 76 10.71 2.16 -7.97
CA ILE A 76 10.38 1.68 -9.32
C ILE A 76 8.90 1.93 -9.63
N ILE A 77 8.01 1.59 -8.69
CA ILE A 77 6.57 1.81 -8.85
C ILE A 77 6.26 3.31 -8.91
N ALA A 78 6.86 4.12 -8.03
CA ALA A 78 6.70 5.57 -8.03
C ALA A 78 7.18 6.20 -9.35
N ALA A 79 8.31 5.74 -9.91
CA ALA A 79 8.79 6.19 -11.21
C ALA A 79 7.84 5.78 -12.34
N ALA A 80 7.25 4.58 -12.27
CA ALA A 80 6.27 4.14 -13.25
C ALA A 80 4.99 5.01 -13.21
N PHE A 81 4.52 5.36 -12.01
CA PHE A 81 3.41 6.30 -11.81
C PHE A 81 3.71 7.73 -12.28
N PHE A 82 4.98 8.16 -12.31
CA PHE A 82 5.36 9.47 -12.82
C PHE A 82 5.31 9.55 -14.35
N ILE A 83 5.45 8.41 -15.03
CA ILE A 83 5.51 8.33 -16.50
C ILE A 83 4.13 8.07 -17.12
N VAL A 84 3.26 7.34 -16.41
CA VAL A 84 1.86 7.05 -16.78
C VAL A 84 1.01 8.30 -16.62
#